data_AF-A0A358M719-F1
#
_entry.id   AF-A0A358M719-F1
#
_cell.length_a   1.000
_cell.length_b   1.000
_cell.length_c   1.000
_cell.angle_alpha   90.00
_cell.angle_beta   90.00
_cell.angle_gamma   90.00
#
_symmetry.space_group_name_H-M   'P 1'
#
loop_
_entity.id
_entity.type
_entity.pdbx_description
1 polymer ?
#
loop_
_entity_poly.entity_id
_entity_poly.type
_entity_poly.pdbx_seq_one_letter_code
_entity_poly.pdbx_strand_id
1 'polypeptide(L)'
;MANEFLRLDLEKAADFLAKHELECLHDQVSKAHDMLHQKTGAGSNFTGWVDWPVNYDKEELRRVKECAEKIKRDSHILVVVGIGGSYLGARAAIEMLTPNFRNLKGIRDKQGT
;
A
#
# COMPACT_ATOMS: atom_id res chain seq x y z
N MET A 1 -23.55 -8.69 -1.43
CA MET A 1 -23.29 -8.11 -0.10
C MET A 1 -21.93 -7.45 -0.17
N ALA A 2 -21.87 -6.12 -0.31
CA ALA A 2 -20.59 -5.41 -0.27
C ALA A 2 -20.05 -5.50 1.17
N ASN A 3 -18.85 -6.05 1.32
CA ASN A 3 -18.18 -6.12 2.61
C ASN A 3 -17.38 -4.82 2.77
N GLU A 4 -17.88 -3.86 3.54
CA GLU A 4 -17.21 -2.56 3.69
C GLU A 4 -16.09 -2.65 4.73
N PHE A 5 -14.86 -2.88 4.25
CA PHE A 5 -13.64 -2.81 5.07
C PHE A 5 -13.14 -1.37 5.28
N LEU A 6 -13.70 -0.39 4.56
CA LEU A 6 -13.36 1.03 4.61
C LEU A 6 -14.63 1.86 4.40
N ARG A 7 -14.84 2.88 5.24
CA ARG A 7 -15.98 3.82 5.15
C ARG A 7 -15.48 5.24 4.94
N LEU A 8 -16.04 5.94 3.96
CA LEU A 8 -15.85 7.37 3.76
C LEU A 8 -16.97 8.12 4.49
N ASP A 9 -16.59 9.04 5.39
CA ASP A 9 -17.50 9.93 6.11
C ASP A 9 -17.18 11.38 5.75
N LEU A 10 -18.16 12.07 5.17
CA LEU A 10 -18.05 13.46 4.71
C LEU A 10 -18.93 14.43 5.53
N GLU A 11 -19.53 13.98 6.63
CA GLU A 11 -20.47 14.81 7.43
C GLU A 11 -19.83 16.14 7.86
N LYS A 12 -18.55 16.12 8.22
CA LYS A 12 -17.80 17.32 8.66
C LYS A 12 -17.39 18.26 7.53
N ALA A 13 -17.52 17.83 6.27
CA ALA A 13 -17.23 18.66 5.10
C ALA A 13 -18.49 19.31 4.52
N ALA A 14 -19.69 18.99 5.02
CA ALA A 14 -20.96 19.41 4.44
C ALA A 14 -21.16 20.94 4.39
N ASP A 15 -20.54 21.68 5.31
CA ASP A 15 -20.58 23.15 5.32
C ASP A 15 -19.77 23.77 4.15
N PHE A 16 -18.87 23.00 3.54
CA PHE A 16 -17.95 23.46 2.49
C PHE A 16 -18.15 22.73 1.16
N LEU A 17 -18.92 21.64 1.15
CA LEU A 17 -19.13 20.79 -0.01
C LEU A 17 -20.58 20.33 -0.05
N ALA A 18 -21.38 20.98 -0.91
CA ALA A 18 -22.76 20.60 -1.08
C ALA A 18 -22.89 19.33 -1.94
N LYS A 19 -23.93 18.54 -1.67
CA LYS A 19 -24.16 17.26 -2.38
C LYS A 19 -24.24 17.41 -3.91
N HIS A 20 -24.90 18.46 -4.40
CA HIS A 20 -25.06 18.68 -5.84
C HIS A 20 -23.72 18.95 -6.54
N GLU A 21 -22.71 19.47 -5.83
CA GLU A 21 -21.37 19.66 -6.40
C GLU A 21 -20.71 18.33 -6.72
N LEU A 22 -20.90 17.31 -5.88
CA LEU A 22 -20.46 15.94 -6.16
C LEU A 22 -21.22 15.34 -7.36
N GLU A 23 -22.52 15.61 -7.46
CA GLU A 23 -23.33 15.15 -8.59
C GLU A 23 -22.84 15.77 -9.92
N CYS A 24 -22.46 17.04 -9.92
CA CYS A 24 -21.87 17.71 -11.09
C CYS A 24 -20.50 17.12 -11.51
N LEU A 25 -19.79 16.44 -10.62
CA LEU A 25 -18.52 15.77 -10.94
C LEU A 25 -18.71 14.37 -11.54
N HIS A 26 -19.94 13.83 -11.52
CA HIS A 26 -20.22 12.45 -11.92
C HIS A 26 -19.61 12.10 -13.29
N ASP A 27 -19.93 12.85 -14.33
CA ASP A 27 -19.48 12.55 -15.69
C ASP A 27 -17.96 12.64 -15.84
N GLN A 28 -17.31 13.53 -15.10
CA GLN A 28 -15.86 13.66 -15.09
C GLN A 28 -15.20 12.46 -14.40
N VAL A 29 -15.78 12.00 -13.28
CA VAL A 29 -15.32 10.81 -12.56
C VAL A 29 -15.52 9.55 -13.40
N SER A 30 -16.68 9.39 -14.05
CA SER A 30 -16.94 8.27 -14.96
C SER A 30 -15.94 8.23 -16.10
N LYS A 31 -15.65 9.38 -16.72
CA LYS A 31 -14.65 9.46 -17.77
C LYS A 31 -13.25 9.12 -17.26
N ALA A 32 -12.86 9.60 -16.09
CA ALA A 32 -11.56 9.29 -15.48
C ALA A 32 -11.44 7.79 -15.14
N HIS A 33 -12.52 7.18 -14.66
CA HIS A 33 -12.61 5.74 -14.42
C HIS A 33 -12.36 4.95 -15.70
N ASP A 34 -13.07 5.29 -16.78
CA ASP A 34 -12.91 4.64 -18.08
C ASP A 34 -11.48 4.81 -18.61
N MET A 35 -10.91 6.01 -18.51
CA MET A 35 -9.54 6.27 -18.95
C MET A 35 -8.52 5.39 -18.22
N LEU A 36 -8.69 5.22 -16.91
CA LEU A 36 -7.79 4.41 -16.08
C LEU A 36 -7.87 2.92 -16.46
N HIS A 37 -9.07 2.36 -16.57
CA HIS A 37 -9.27 0.94 -16.89
C HIS A 37 -8.99 0.60 -18.36
N GLN A 38 -9.28 1.51 -19.29
CA GLN A 38 -8.99 1.34 -20.71
C GLN A 38 -7.54 1.74 -21.06
N LYS A 39 -6.76 2.20 -20.07
CA LYS A 39 -5.36 2.65 -20.23
C LYS A 39 -5.23 3.71 -21.33
N THR A 40 -6.10 4.70 -21.30
CA THR A 40 -6.05 5.86 -22.19
C THR A 40 -5.68 7.13 -21.42
N GLY A 41 -5.31 8.19 -22.13
CA GLY A 41 -4.88 9.45 -21.54
C GLY A 41 -3.40 9.51 -21.17
N ALA A 42 -3.00 10.62 -20.56
CA ALA A 42 -1.61 10.88 -20.20
C ALA A 42 -1.13 9.92 -19.10
N GLY A 43 0.05 9.31 -19.30
CA GLY A 43 0.65 8.40 -18.31
C GLY A 43 0.06 6.98 -18.29
N SER A 44 -0.75 6.60 -19.29
CA SER A 44 -1.40 5.28 -19.34
C SER A 44 -0.44 4.08 -19.30
N ASN A 45 0.83 4.27 -19.66
CA ASN A 45 1.88 3.25 -19.55
C ASN A 45 2.21 2.86 -18.09
N PHE A 46 1.75 3.63 -17.09
CA PHE A 46 2.08 3.45 -15.67
C PHE A 46 0.87 3.08 -14.79
N THR A 47 -0.19 2.52 -15.37
CA THR A 47 -1.41 2.12 -14.64
C THR A 47 -1.42 0.67 -14.16
N GLY A 48 -0.28 -0.02 -14.19
CA GLY A 48 -0.18 -1.44 -13.82
C GLY A 48 -0.67 -1.77 -12.40
N TRP A 49 -0.66 -0.78 -11.50
CA TRP A 49 -1.12 -0.90 -10.12
C TRP A 49 -2.63 -1.15 -10.00
N VAL A 50 -3.44 -0.83 -11.01
CA VAL A 50 -4.92 -0.97 -10.97
C VAL A 50 -5.32 -2.43 -10.85
N ASP A 51 -4.75 -3.30 -11.69
CA ASP A 51 -5.09 -4.72 -11.72
C ASP A 51 -4.10 -5.59 -10.92
N TRP A 52 -2.99 -5.00 -10.44
CA TRP A 52 -1.93 -5.72 -9.72
C TRP A 52 -2.42 -6.55 -8.52
N PRO A 53 -3.34 -6.05 -7.65
CA PRO A 53 -3.82 -6.84 -6.52
C PRO A 53 -4.46 -8.18 -6.90
N VAL A 54 -4.96 -8.31 -8.13
CA VAL A 54 -5.57 -9.54 -8.67
C VAL A 54 -4.57 -10.34 -9.53
N ASN A 55 -3.75 -9.63 -10.32
CA ASN A 55 -2.92 -10.21 -11.38
C ASN A 55 -1.40 -10.23 -11.08
N TYR A 56 -0.99 -10.03 -9.84
CA TYR A 56 0.42 -10.10 -9.46
C TYR A 56 1.05 -11.47 -9.76
N ASP A 57 2.37 -11.49 -9.98
CA ASP A 57 3.12 -12.74 -10.17
C ASP A 57 3.19 -13.54 -8.85
N LYS A 58 2.41 -14.62 -8.78
CA LYS A 58 2.33 -15.50 -7.61
C LYS A 58 3.63 -16.26 -7.35
N GLU A 59 4.38 -16.56 -8.39
CA GLU A 59 5.65 -17.26 -8.29
C GLU A 59 6.74 -16.32 -7.80
N GLU A 60 6.73 -15.05 -8.24
CA GLU A 60 7.57 -14.01 -7.65
C GLU A 60 7.27 -13.82 -6.16
N LEU A 61 5.99 -13.71 -5.77
CA LEU A 61 5.62 -13.59 -4.37
C LEU A 61 6.11 -14.78 -3.53
N ARG A 62 6.07 -16.00 -4.09
CA ARG A 62 6.62 -17.20 -3.46
C ARG A 62 8.13 -17.04 -3.22
N ARG A 63 8.90 -16.64 -4.23
CA ARG A 63 10.36 -16.40 -4.10
C ARG A 63 10.68 -15.30 -3.08
N VAL A 64 9.89 -14.22 -3.04
CA VAL A 64 10.04 -13.15 -2.04
C VAL A 64 9.87 -13.69 -0.62
N LYS A 65 8.87 -14.54 -0.37
CA LYS A 65 8.65 -15.17 0.93
C LYS A 65 9.80 -16.09 1.32
N GLU A 66 10.32 -16.90 0.39
CA GLU A 66 11.48 -17.77 0.65
C GLU A 66 12.74 -16.96 0.99
N CYS A 67 12.99 -15.87 0.26
CA CYS A 67 14.09 -14.96 0.54
C CYS A 67 13.94 -14.31 1.93
N ALA A 68 12.73 -13.90 2.30
CA ALA A 68 12.45 -13.34 3.62
C ALA A 68 12.75 -14.34 4.75
N GLU A 69 12.37 -15.61 4.60
CA GLU A 69 12.69 -16.66 5.60
C GLU A 69 14.20 -16.94 5.67
N LYS A 70 14.89 -16.93 4.53
CA LYS A 70 16.36 -17.03 4.50
C LYS A 70 17.01 -15.88 5.27
N ILE A 71 16.63 -14.63 5.01
CA ILE A 71 17.16 -13.45 5.71
C ILE A 71 16.90 -13.54 7.21
N LYS A 72 15.69 -13.94 7.64
CA LYS A 72 15.37 -14.09 9.07
C LYS A 72 16.25 -15.12 9.77
N ARG A 73 16.56 -16.23 9.11
CA ARG A 73 17.41 -17.30 9.66
C ARG A 73 18.88 -16.88 9.71
N ASP A 74 19.35 -16.24 8.64
CA ASP A 74 20.78 -16.02 8.42
C ASP A 74 21.23 -14.61 8.83
N SER A 75 20.33 -13.73 9.30
CA SER A 75 20.64 -12.33 9.61
C SER A 75 19.87 -11.79 10.82
N HIS A 76 20.55 -10.97 11.62
CA HIS A 76 19.94 -10.23 12.73
C HIS A 76 19.32 -8.90 12.29
N ILE A 77 19.88 -8.30 11.25
CA ILE A 77 19.51 -6.96 10.76
C ILE A 77 19.40 -7.02 9.23
N LEU A 78 18.36 -6.39 8.67
CA LEU A 78 18.21 -6.14 7.24
C LEU A 78 18.31 -4.63 7.00
N VAL A 79 19.30 -4.21 6.21
CA VAL A 79 19.45 -2.82 5.77
C VAL A 79 18.80 -2.67 4.40
N VAL A 80 17.76 -1.83 4.32
CA VAL A 80 17.10 -1.50 3.06
C VAL A 80 17.65 -0.17 2.55
N VAL A 81 18.21 -0.17 1.33
CA VAL A 81 18.77 1.02 0.67
C VAL A 81 17.81 1.47 -0.42
N GLY A 82 17.18 2.63 -0.24
CA GLY A 82 16.23 3.19 -1.19
C GLY A 82 15.75 4.59 -0.78
N ILE A 83 15.17 5.31 -1.73
CA ILE A 83 14.58 6.65 -1.52
C ILE A 83 13.20 6.73 -2.20
N GLY A 84 12.38 7.71 -1.81
CA GLY A 84 11.07 7.94 -2.41
C GLY A 84 10.14 6.74 -2.25
N GLY A 85 9.50 6.30 -3.34
CA GLY A 85 8.58 5.16 -3.33
C GLY A 85 9.21 3.84 -2.86
N SER A 86 10.51 3.64 -3.14
CA SER A 86 11.26 2.45 -2.71
C SER A 86 11.58 2.44 -1.20
N TYR A 87 11.29 3.52 -0.47
CA TYR A 87 11.51 3.65 0.96
C TYR A 87 10.19 3.83 1.74
N LEU A 88 9.37 4.79 1.32
CA LEU A 88 8.18 5.22 2.06
C LEU A 88 7.14 4.10 2.21
N GLY A 89 6.89 3.33 1.14
CA GLY A 89 5.92 2.23 1.19
C GLY A 89 6.34 1.11 2.16
N ALA A 90 7.60 0.68 2.08
CA ALA A 90 8.14 -0.34 2.97
C ALA A 90 8.15 0.13 4.43
N ARG A 91 8.61 1.37 4.68
CA ARG A 91 8.67 1.95 6.02
C ARG A 91 7.28 2.13 6.64
N ALA A 92 6.32 2.67 5.89
CA ALA A 92 4.95 2.87 6.36
C ALA A 92 4.28 1.56 6.78
N ALA A 93 4.40 0.50 5.97
CA ALA A 93 3.83 -0.80 6.30
C ALA A 93 4.51 -1.43 7.54
N ILE A 94 5.84 -1.36 7.64
CA ILE A 94 6.57 -1.89 8.80
C ILE A 94 6.18 -1.15 10.07
N GLU A 95 6.21 0.18 10.07
CA GLU A 95 5.90 1.00 11.25
C GLU A 95 4.43 0.83 11.68
N MET A 96 3.49 0.74 10.74
CA MET A 96 2.07 0.55 11.06
C MET A 96 1.77 -0.83 11.65
N LEU A 97 2.41 -1.89 11.14
CA LEU A 97 2.09 -3.28 11.48
C LEU A 97 2.97 -3.88 12.58
N THR A 98 3.96 -3.11 13.06
CA THR A 98 4.94 -3.58 14.04
C THR A 98 4.86 -2.79 15.34
N PRO A 99 5.01 -3.43 16.52
CA PRO A 99 5.10 -2.69 17.77
C PRO A 99 6.25 -1.68 17.79
N ASN A 100 5.99 -0.48 18.32
CA ASN A 100 6.92 0.67 18.37
C ASN A 100 8.34 0.35 18.87
N PHE A 101 8.50 -0.66 19.74
CA PHE A 101 9.78 -1.02 20.37
C PHE A 101 10.27 -2.44 20.03
N ARG A 102 9.87 -3.01 18.89
CA ARG A 102 10.27 -4.38 18.51
C ARG A 102 11.80 -4.60 18.53
N ASN A 103 12.56 -3.65 17.99
CA ASN A 103 14.01 -3.79 17.86
C ASN A 103 14.76 -3.65 19.20
N LEU A 104 14.12 -3.10 20.24
CA LEU A 104 14.72 -2.97 21.58
C LEU A 104 14.68 -4.28 22.38
N LYS A 105 13.75 -5.21 22.07
CA LYS A 105 13.63 -6.49 22.78
C LYS A 105 14.66 -7.54 22.30
N GLY A 106 14.88 -7.65 20.99
CA GLY A 106 15.72 -8.71 20.41
C GLY A 106 17.24 -8.59 20.64
N ILE A 107 17.74 -7.43 21.07
CA ILE A 107 19.17 -7.23 21.36
C ILE A 107 19.54 -7.83 22.73
N ARG A 108 18.60 -7.87 23.69
CA ARG A 108 18.84 -8.38 25.04
C ARG A 108 18.78 -9.91 25.13
N ASP A 109 17.89 -10.55 24.39
CA ASP A 109 17.64 -12.00 24.57
C ASP A 109 18.70 -12.92 23.93
N LYS A 110 19.61 -12.39 23.10
CA LYS A 110 20.70 -13.15 22.46
C LYS A 110 22.10 -12.80 22.97
N GLN A 111 22.22 -11.76 23.80
CA GLN A 111 23.43 -11.49 24.58
C GLN A 111 23.17 -12.00 25.99
N GLY A 112 23.62 -13.22 26.29
CA GLY A 112 23.38 -13.86 27.57
C GLY A 112 23.70 -12.96 28.77
N THR A 113 22.64 -12.59 29.48
CA THR A 113 22.54 -12.54 30.95
C THR A 113 21.23 -13.19 31.32
#